data_AF-A0A249PB22-F1
#
_entry.id   AF-A0A249PB22-F1
#
_cell.length_a   1.000
_cell.length_b   1.000
_cell.length_c   1.000
_cell.angle_alpha   90.00
_cell.angle_beta   90.00
_cell.angle_gamma   90.00
#
_symmetry.space_group_name_H-M   'P 1'
#
loop_
_entity.id
_entity.type
_entity.pdbx_description
1 polymer ?
#
loop_
_entity_poly.entity_id
_entity_poly.type
_entity_poly.pdbx_seq_one_letter_code
_entity_poly.pdbx_strand_id
1 'polypeptide(L)'
;MGLIAMSERDLQRIEVLSKVVDGRMTIVSAAHVLGLSTRQVRRLLERIRTDGAASIRHKAIGRPSNNRISDGVRDYAVAVVRERYADFGPTLAAEKLAERDGLTVSRETLRKWMSKAGLWLSRKQRRSFHQPRLRREAYGELVQIDGSEHRWLSNRIPSVKLV
;
A
#
# COMPACT_ATOMS: atom_id res chain seq x y z
N MET A 1 6.67 -28.80 -14.06
CA MET A 1 6.76 -27.70 -15.04
C MET A 1 6.13 -26.45 -14.44
N GLY A 2 6.93 -25.52 -13.93
CA GLY A 2 6.42 -24.31 -13.28
C GLY A 2 5.79 -23.34 -14.28
N LEU A 3 4.58 -22.85 -13.99
CA LEU A 3 3.90 -21.84 -14.80
C LEU A 3 4.78 -20.59 -14.91
N ILE A 4 5.28 -20.30 -16.11
CA ILE A 4 6.05 -19.09 -16.38
C ILE A 4 5.04 -17.96 -16.58
N ALA A 5 4.86 -17.12 -15.56
CA ALA A 5 4.10 -15.88 -15.72
C ALA A 5 4.86 -14.94 -16.67
N MET A 6 4.29 -14.69 -17.85
CA MET A 6 4.80 -13.77 -18.86
C MET A 6 3.77 -12.66 -19.07
N SER A 7 4.25 -11.43 -19.26
CA SER A 7 3.36 -10.35 -19.67
C SER A 7 3.03 -10.47 -21.16
N GLU A 8 1.91 -9.86 -21.59
CA GLU A 8 1.56 -9.76 -23.01
C GLU A 8 2.68 -9.13 -23.84
N ARG A 9 3.37 -8.12 -23.29
CA ARG A 9 4.55 -7.52 -23.90
C ARG A 9 5.70 -8.51 -24.08
N ASP A 10 5.91 -9.42 -23.14
CA ASP A 10 6.97 -10.43 -23.26
C ASP A 10 6.62 -11.46 -24.34
N LEU A 11 5.34 -11.85 -24.45
CA LEU A 11 4.85 -12.74 -25.50
C LEU A 11 4.97 -12.10 -26.89
N GLN A 12 4.54 -10.85 -27.04
CA GLN A 12 4.67 -10.09 -28.28
C GLN A 12 6.14 -9.98 -28.73
N ARG A 13 7.06 -9.75 -27.78
CA ARG A 13 8.50 -9.72 -28.07
C ARG A 13 9.01 -11.07 -28.57
N ILE A 14 8.60 -12.17 -27.94
CA ILE A 14 8.99 -13.51 -28.41
C ILE A 14 8.49 -13.73 -29.83
N GLU A 15 7.22 -13.44 -30.12
CA GLU A 15 6.65 -13.64 -31.44
C GLU A 15 7.40 -12.86 -32.53
N VAL A 16 7.65 -11.57 -32.30
CA VAL A 16 8.36 -10.71 -33.25
C VAL A 16 9.80 -11.16 -33.43
N LEU A 17 10.50 -11.50 -32.35
CA LEU A 17 11.89 -11.95 -32.42
C LEU A 17 12.00 -13.32 -33.09
N SER A 18 11.05 -14.23 -32.89
CA SER A 18 10.97 -15.51 -33.62
C SER A 18 10.84 -15.32 -35.12
N LYS A 19 10.02 -14.35 -35.58
CA LYS A 19 9.94 -14.00 -37.01
C LYS A 19 11.29 -13.53 -37.57
N VAL A 20 12.11 -12.84 -36.78
CA VAL A 20 13.45 -12.42 -37.17
C VAL A 20 14.42 -13.60 -37.21
N VAL A 21 14.34 -14.51 -36.23
CA VAL A 21 15.15 -15.74 -36.21
C VAL A 21 14.85 -16.63 -37.42
N ASP A 22 13.57 -16.75 -37.79
CA ASP A 22 13.10 -17.52 -38.94
C ASP A 22 13.39 -16.85 -40.30
N GLY A 23 14.06 -15.69 -40.31
CA GLY A 23 14.37 -14.93 -41.53
C GLY A 23 13.16 -14.27 -42.21
N ARG A 24 11.98 -14.31 -41.57
CA ARG A 24 10.72 -13.73 -42.11
C ARG A 24 10.56 -12.24 -41.81
N MET A 25 11.42 -11.67 -40.97
CA MET A 25 11.37 -10.25 -40.60
C MET A 25 12.79 -9.69 -40.42
N THR A 26 13.03 -8.46 -40.88
CA THR A 26 14.32 -7.79 -40.67
C THR A 26 14.43 -7.22 -39.26
N ILE A 27 15.66 -7.06 -38.77
CA ILE A 27 15.94 -6.42 -37.47
C ILE A 27 15.36 -5.00 -37.40
N VAL A 28 15.40 -4.26 -38.52
CA VAL A 28 14.87 -2.89 -38.61
C VAL A 28 13.35 -2.90 -38.46
N SER A 29 12.65 -3.78 -39.18
CA SER A 29 11.19 -3.90 -39.06
C SER A 29 10.77 -4.30 -37.64
N ALA A 30 11.46 -5.28 -37.04
CA ALA A 30 11.21 -5.67 -35.65
C ALA A 30 11.44 -4.53 -34.65
N ALA A 31 12.46 -3.69 -34.88
CA ALA A 31 12.72 -2.51 -34.06
C ALA A 31 11.54 -1.51 -34.09
N HIS A 32 10.97 -1.27 -35.27
CA HIS A 32 9.77 -0.44 -35.42
C HIS A 32 8.55 -1.06 -34.73
N VAL A 33 8.26 -2.34 -34.95
CA VAL A 33 7.12 -3.04 -34.34
C VAL A 33 7.19 -3.03 -32.81
N LEU A 34 8.39 -3.23 -32.25
CA LEU A 34 8.59 -3.28 -30.80
C LEU A 34 8.79 -1.91 -30.15
N GLY A 35 8.94 -0.83 -30.93
CA GLY A 35 9.31 0.49 -30.43
C GLY A 35 10.67 0.50 -29.72
N LEU A 36 11.64 -0.29 -30.22
CA LEU A 36 12.98 -0.45 -29.65
C LEU A 36 14.04 -0.01 -30.65
N SER A 37 15.24 0.28 -30.17
CA SER A 37 16.38 0.46 -31.08
C SER A 37 16.85 -0.87 -31.68
N THR A 38 17.42 -0.84 -32.87
CA THR A 38 18.02 -2.03 -33.51
C THR A 38 19.08 -2.70 -32.65
N ARG A 39 19.83 -1.92 -31.84
CA ARG A 39 20.78 -2.44 -30.85
C ARG A 39 20.09 -3.25 -29.75
N GLN A 40 18.94 -2.80 -29.25
CA GLN A 40 18.17 -3.55 -28.26
C GLN A 40 17.60 -4.83 -28.87
N VAL A 41 17.10 -4.79 -30.10
CA VAL A 41 16.63 -5.99 -30.81
C VAL A 41 17.75 -7.02 -30.95
N ARG A 42 18.95 -6.62 -31.37
CA ARG A 42 20.12 -7.52 -31.44
C ARG A 42 20.45 -8.16 -30.09
N ARG A 43 20.47 -7.38 -29.00
CA ARG A 43 20.69 -7.90 -27.64
C ARG A 43 19.62 -8.91 -27.20
N LEU A 44 18.37 -8.72 -27.60
CA LEU A 44 17.29 -9.67 -27.30
C LEU A 44 17.43 -10.96 -28.12
N LEU A 45 17.83 -10.84 -29.40
CA LEU A 45 18.11 -12.01 -30.25
C LEU A 45 19.28 -12.84 -29.71
N GLU A 46 20.39 -12.20 -29.32
CA GLU A 46 21.52 -12.88 -28.66
C GLU A 46 21.05 -13.62 -27.41
N ARG A 47 20.22 -12.96 -26.58
CA ARG A 47 19.69 -13.59 -25.37
C ARG A 47 18.81 -14.81 -25.66
N ILE A 48 17.93 -14.75 -26.66
CA ILE A 48 17.12 -15.91 -27.07
C ILE A 48 18.00 -17.05 -27.56
N ARG A 49 19.08 -16.75 -28.29
CA ARG A 49 20.01 -17.76 -28.79
C ARG A 49 20.76 -18.47 -27.66
N THR A 50 21.14 -17.75 -26.61
CA THR A 50 21.89 -18.32 -25.48
C THR A 50 20.98 -19.00 -24.45
N ASP A 51 19.87 -18.36 -24.09
CA ASP A 51 19.05 -18.71 -22.91
C ASP A 51 17.63 -19.18 -23.30
N GLY A 52 17.29 -19.23 -24.59
CA GLY A 52 15.96 -19.59 -25.10
C GLY A 52 14.91 -18.48 -25.00
N ALA A 53 13.70 -18.74 -25.52
CA ALA A 53 12.62 -17.74 -25.55
C ALA A 53 12.17 -17.26 -24.15
N ALA A 54 12.23 -18.14 -23.14
CA ALA A 54 11.86 -17.82 -21.77
C ALA A 54 12.74 -16.70 -21.13
N SER A 55 13.91 -16.44 -21.70
CA SER A 55 14.85 -15.39 -21.26
C SER A 55 14.38 -13.96 -21.52
N ILE A 56 13.37 -13.78 -22.38
CA ILE A 56 12.74 -12.49 -22.66
C ILE A 56 11.93 -12.00 -21.47
N ARG A 57 11.47 -12.93 -20.62
CA ARG A 57 10.73 -12.63 -19.39
C ARG A 57 11.47 -11.55 -18.59
N HIS A 58 10.69 -10.60 -18.08
CA HIS A 58 11.23 -9.57 -17.21
C HIS A 58 11.92 -10.19 -15.98
N LYS A 59 13.22 -9.91 -15.80
CA LYS A 59 14.07 -10.57 -14.79
C LYS A 59 13.69 -10.26 -13.33
N ALA A 60 12.92 -9.19 -13.09
CA ALA A 60 12.42 -8.88 -11.75
C ALA A 60 11.18 -9.69 -11.36
N ILE A 61 10.56 -10.43 -12.28
CA ILE A 61 9.41 -11.29 -11.95
C ILE A 61 9.86 -12.35 -10.93
N GLY A 62 9.13 -12.45 -9.82
CA GLY A 62 9.44 -13.35 -8.71
C GLY A 62 10.57 -12.89 -7.79
N ARG A 63 11.28 -11.79 -8.11
CA ARG A 63 12.32 -11.25 -7.24
C ARG A 63 11.71 -10.23 -6.26
N PRO A 64 11.95 -10.35 -4.94
CA PRO A 64 11.56 -9.32 -4.00
C PRO A 64 12.31 -8.01 -4.28
N SER A 65 11.69 -6.87 -3.96
CA SER A 65 12.35 -5.56 -4.06
C SER A 65 13.60 -5.51 -3.17
N ASN A 66 14.67 -4.86 -3.65
CA ASN A 66 15.88 -4.66 -2.87
C ASN A 66 15.64 -3.86 -1.59
N ASN A 67 14.58 -3.04 -1.54
CA ASN A 67 14.21 -2.23 -0.38
C ASN A 67 13.16 -2.93 0.51
N ARG A 68 12.86 -4.20 0.25
CA ARG A 68 11.88 -4.96 1.02
C ARG A 68 12.46 -5.25 2.41
N ILE A 69 11.79 -4.74 3.44
CA ILE A 69 12.06 -5.14 4.83
C ILE A 69 11.70 -6.63 4.99
N SER A 70 12.53 -7.37 5.72
CA SER A 70 12.34 -8.81 5.93
C SER A 70 10.98 -9.11 6.57
N ASP A 71 10.43 -10.27 6.23
CA ASP A 71 9.13 -10.70 6.78
C ASP A 71 9.21 -10.86 8.31
N GLY A 72 10.33 -11.34 8.84
CA GLY A 72 10.55 -11.47 10.28
C GLY A 72 10.48 -10.13 11.04
N VAL A 73 11.05 -9.05 10.47
CA VAL A 73 10.96 -7.72 11.09
C VAL A 73 9.52 -7.19 11.06
N ARG A 74 8.80 -7.40 9.95
CA ARG A 74 7.38 -7.05 9.87
C ARG A 74 6.57 -7.81 10.93
N ASP A 75 6.77 -9.11 11.01
CA ASP A 75 5.97 -9.98 11.87
C ASP A 75 6.22 -9.66 13.35
N TYR A 76 7.48 -9.39 13.70
CA TYR A 76 7.85 -8.87 15.02
C TYR A 76 7.17 -7.51 15.32
N ALA A 77 7.25 -6.54 14.40
CA ALA A 77 6.62 -5.23 14.58
C ALA A 77 5.12 -5.34 14.83
N VAL A 78 4.42 -6.16 14.03
CA VAL A 78 2.97 -6.36 14.14
C VAL A 78 2.59 -7.07 15.44
N ALA A 79 3.38 -8.05 15.88
CA ALA A 79 3.17 -8.73 17.16
C ALA A 79 3.27 -7.75 18.34
N VAL A 80 4.35 -6.96 18.37
CA VAL A 80 4.56 -5.95 19.41
C VAL A 80 3.43 -4.93 19.45
N VAL A 81 3.00 -4.42 18.28
CA VAL A 81 1.87 -3.47 18.22
C VAL A 81 0.59 -4.11 18.72
N ARG A 82 0.33 -5.37 18.37
CA ARG A 82 -0.87 -6.08 18.85
C ARG A 82 -0.87 -6.29 20.36
N GLU A 83 0.28 -6.62 20.94
CA GLU A 83 0.39 -6.93 22.37
C GLU A 83 0.44 -5.69 23.25
N ARG A 84 1.17 -4.65 22.82
CA ARG A 84 1.52 -3.50 23.68
C ARG A 84 0.88 -2.18 23.26
N TYR A 85 0.45 -2.04 22.01
CA TYR A 85 0.01 -0.75 21.42
C TYR A 85 -1.27 -0.90 20.59
N ALA A 86 -2.20 -1.77 20.99
CA ALA A 86 -3.37 -2.14 20.19
C ALA A 86 -4.33 -0.96 19.93
N ASP A 87 -4.36 0.02 20.84
CA ASP A 87 -5.14 1.24 20.80
C ASP A 87 -4.44 2.41 20.07
N PHE A 88 -3.18 2.23 19.67
CA PHE A 88 -2.38 3.31 19.12
C PHE A 88 -2.61 3.51 17.61
N GLY A 89 -2.58 4.78 17.20
CA GLY A 89 -2.48 5.12 15.80
C GLY A 89 -1.10 4.78 15.22
N PRO A 90 -0.95 4.62 13.90
CA PRO A 90 0.31 4.25 13.24
C PRO A 90 1.47 5.21 13.51
N THR A 91 1.18 6.49 13.82
CA THR A 91 2.21 7.46 14.21
C THR A 91 2.77 7.14 15.58
N LEU A 92 1.92 7.10 16.60
CA LEU A 92 2.34 6.84 17.98
C LEU A 92 2.93 5.44 18.15
N ALA A 93 2.38 4.44 17.44
CA ALA A 93 2.93 3.09 17.42
C ALA A 93 4.35 3.06 16.83
N ALA A 94 4.63 3.85 15.78
CA ALA A 94 5.97 3.92 15.20
C ALA A 94 6.97 4.61 16.14
N GLU A 95 6.54 5.66 16.83
CA GLU A 95 7.35 6.35 17.85
C GLU A 95 7.70 5.39 19.00
N LYS A 96 6.71 4.65 19.54
CA LYS A 96 6.99 3.71 20.65
C LYS A 96 7.78 2.49 20.25
N LEU A 97 7.60 1.97 19.03
CA LEU A 97 8.47 0.93 18.50
C LEU A 97 9.93 1.38 18.41
N ALA A 98 10.18 2.63 18.01
CA ALA A 98 11.54 3.17 17.97
C ALA A 98 12.11 3.40 19.37
N GLU A 99 11.33 4.02 20.27
CA GLU A 99 11.78 4.40 21.63
C GLU A 99 11.98 3.20 22.57
N ARG A 100 11.05 2.23 22.56
CA ARG A 100 11.00 1.16 23.57
C ARG A 100 11.46 -0.18 23.04
N ASP A 101 11.26 -0.44 21.75
CA ASP A 101 11.52 -1.74 21.14
C ASP A 101 12.73 -1.70 20.18
N GLY A 102 13.37 -0.54 20.01
CA GLY A 102 14.56 -0.34 19.17
C GLY A 102 14.32 -0.53 17.67
N LEU A 103 13.05 -0.57 17.24
CA LEU A 103 12.68 -0.86 15.86
C LEU A 103 12.23 0.40 15.13
N THR A 104 13.12 0.95 14.31
CA THR A 104 12.82 2.13 13.49
C THR A 104 12.21 1.73 12.15
N VAL A 105 10.92 1.99 11.97
CA VAL A 105 10.21 1.84 10.70
C VAL A 105 9.43 3.10 10.36
N SER A 106 9.31 3.42 9.07
CA SER A 106 8.52 4.58 8.67
C SER A 106 7.05 4.40 9.05
N ARG A 107 6.38 5.51 9.42
CA ARG A 107 4.94 5.55 9.72
C ARG A 107 4.10 4.90 8.62
N GLU A 108 4.42 5.12 7.34
CA GLU A 108 3.65 4.56 6.23
C GLU A 108 3.86 3.05 6.06
N THR A 109 5.08 2.57 6.32
CA THR A 109 5.35 1.12 6.33
C THR A 109 4.54 0.45 7.43
N LEU A 110 4.61 0.99 8.64
CA LEU A 110 3.88 0.44 9.79
C LEU A 110 2.37 0.49 9.57
N ARG A 111 1.84 1.61 9.07
CA ARG A 111 0.41 1.72 8.73
C ARG A 111 -0.03 0.63 7.77
N LYS A 112 0.73 0.37 6.69
CA LYS A 112 0.40 -0.69 5.72
C LYS A 112 0.36 -2.06 6.38
N TRP A 113 1.31 -2.35 7.28
CA TRP A 113 1.33 -3.61 8.02
C TRP A 113 0.15 -3.74 8.99
N MET A 114 -0.13 -2.70 9.78
CA MET A 114 -1.27 -2.66 10.69
C MET A 114 -2.60 -2.84 9.94
N SER A 115 -2.79 -2.17 8.80
CA SER A 115 -3.99 -2.35 7.97
C SER A 115 -4.12 -3.75 7.40
N LYS A 116 -3.01 -4.37 6.95
CA LYS A 116 -3.03 -5.76 6.47
C LYS A 116 -3.31 -6.76 7.60
N ALA A 117 -2.85 -6.45 8.81
CA ALA A 117 -3.06 -7.27 10.01
C ALA A 117 -4.41 -7.02 10.71
N GLY A 118 -5.26 -6.14 10.18
CA GLY A 118 -6.55 -5.78 10.77
C GLY A 118 -6.48 -4.89 12.01
N LEU A 119 -5.28 -4.44 12.41
CA LEU A 119 -5.07 -3.58 13.59
C LEU A 119 -5.41 -2.11 13.32
N TRP A 120 -5.44 -1.69 12.06
CA TRP A 120 -5.75 -0.31 11.70
C TRP A 120 -6.67 -0.18 10.50
N LEU A 121 -7.85 0.36 10.75
CA LEU A 121 -8.84 0.65 9.72
C LEU A 121 -8.49 1.94 8.96
N SER A 122 -8.77 1.92 7.65
CA SER A 122 -8.60 3.10 6.81
C SER A 122 -9.46 4.26 7.28
N ARG A 123 -9.09 5.50 6.93
CA ARG A 123 -9.89 6.69 7.27
C ARG A 123 -11.35 6.58 6.79
N LYS A 124 -11.57 5.96 5.62
CA LYS A 124 -12.91 5.71 5.08
C LYS A 124 -13.72 4.76 5.97
N GLN A 125 -13.07 3.72 6.51
CA GLN A 125 -13.70 2.74 7.40
C GLN A 125 -13.93 3.27 8.82
N ARG A 126 -13.06 4.16 9.32
CA ARG A 126 -13.22 4.83 10.62
C ARG A 126 -14.17 6.03 10.57
N ARG A 127 -14.81 6.30 9.44
CA ARG A 127 -15.73 7.43 9.30
C ARG A 127 -16.99 7.13 10.10
N SER A 128 -17.19 7.86 11.19
CA SER A 128 -18.48 7.94 11.85
C SER A 128 -19.39 8.87 11.03
N PHE A 129 -20.60 8.41 10.75
CA PHE A 129 -21.62 9.25 10.13
C PHE A 129 -22.43 9.88 11.26
N HIS A 130 -22.24 11.18 11.47
CA HIS A 130 -23.15 11.95 12.30
C HIS A 130 -24.45 12.12 11.52
N GLN A 131 -25.56 11.67 12.10
CA GLN A 131 -26.88 11.93 11.52
C GLN A 131 -27.15 13.44 11.61
N PRO A 132 -27.47 14.11 10.49
CA PRO A 132 -28.01 15.47 10.55
C PRO A 132 -29.27 15.48 11.40
N ARG A 133 -29.42 16.48 12.27
CA ARG A 133 -30.66 16.66 13.03
C ARG A 133 -31.81 16.98 12.07
N LEU A 134 -33.00 16.46 12.35
CA LEU A 134 -34.21 16.75 11.57
C LEU A 134 -34.55 18.24 11.65
N ARG A 135 -35.06 18.79 10.55
CA ARG A 135 -35.60 20.15 10.51
C ARG A 135 -36.89 20.20 11.35
N ARG A 136 -37.06 21.26 12.13
CA ARG A 136 -38.30 21.53 12.89
C ARG A 136 -39.36 22.18 12.00
N GLU A 137 -40.64 22.03 12.35
CA GLU A 137 -41.76 22.45 11.51
C GLU A 137 -41.99 23.96 11.59
N ALA A 138 -41.78 24.55 12.76
CA ALA A 138 -41.99 25.97 13.01
C ALA A 138 -40.74 26.71 13.56
N TYR A 139 -40.75 28.03 13.41
CA TYR A 139 -39.75 28.92 14.01
C TYR A 139 -39.87 28.89 15.54
N GLY A 140 -38.75 28.74 16.24
CA GLY A 140 -38.68 28.67 17.72
C GLY A 140 -38.68 27.26 18.32
N GLU A 141 -39.05 26.23 17.56
CA GLU A 141 -39.02 24.83 18.03
C GLU A 141 -37.60 24.26 18.13
N LEU A 142 -36.63 24.88 17.45
CA LEU A 142 -35.23 24.53 17.57
C LEU A 142 -34.62 25.31 18.74
N VAL A 143 -34.81 24.79 19.95
CA VAL A 143 -34.15 25.33 21.15
C VAL A 143 -32.78 24.69 21.29
N GLN A 144 -31.72 25.50 21.17
CA GLN A 144 -30.38 25.08 21.56
C GLN A 144 -30.28 25.18 23.07
N ILE A 145 -30.45 24.04 23.74
CA ILE A 145 -30.11 23.92 25.15
C ILE A 145 -28.60 23.75 25.21
N ASP A 146 -27.89 24.85 25.40
CA ASP A 146 -26.46 24.84 25.65
C ASP A 146 -26.22 24.89 27.16
N GLY A 147 -25.47 23.91 27.66
CA GLY A 147 -25.20 23.80 29.08
C GLY A 147 -23.71 23.89 29.34
N SER A 148 -23.29 24.86 30.14
CA SER A 148 -21.88 25.02 30.52
C SER A 148 -21.60 24.35 31.86
N GLU A 149 -20.53 23.57 31.93
CA GLU A 149 -20.09 22.96 33.18
C GLU A 149 -19.37 23.98 34.06
N HIS A 150 -19.89 24.20 35.27
CA HIS A 150 -19.31 25.12 36.25
C HIS A 150 -19.05 24.43 37.59
N ARG A 151 -17.91 24.76 38.20
CA ARG A 151 -17.55 24.31 39.56
C ARG A 151 -18.00 25.33 40.62
N TRP A 152 -19.28 25.70 40.60
CA TRP A 152 -19.80 26.70 41.56
C TRP A 152 -19.85 26.20 43.00
N LEU A 153 -19.97 24.88 43.19
CA LEU A 153 -20.09 24.25 44.50
C LEU A 153 -18.74 23.69 44.97
N SER A 154 -17.67 24.50 45.01
CA SER A 154 -16.34 24.07 45.49
C SER A 154 -15.66 22.97 44.65
N ASN A 155 -14.33 22.90 44.69
CA ASN A 155 -13.54 21.93 43.93
C ASN A 155 -13.70 20.47 44.38
N ARG A 156 -14.39 20.25 45.52
CA ARG A 156 -14.63 18.92 46.09
C ARG A 156 -15.93 18.28 45.59
N ILE A 157 -16.81 19.05 44.94
CA ILE A 157 -18.08 18.57 44.39
C ILE A 157 -17.96 18.53 42.86
N PRO A 158 -18.59 17.56 42.18
CA PRO A 158 -18.66 17.54 40.72
C PRO A 158 -19.18 18.84 40.12
N SER A 159 -18.76 19.15 38.89
CA SER A 159 -19.30 20.28 38.13
C SER A 159 -20.82 20.16 38.00
N VAL A 160 -21.51 21.27 38.17
CA VAL A 160 -22.95 21.39 37.90
C VAL A 160 -23.14 22.04 36.54
N LYS A 161 -24.18 21.60 35.81
CA LYS A 161 -24.53 22.18 34.52
C LYS A 161 -25.46 23.35 34.73
N LEU A 162 -25.03 24.53 34.31
CA LEU A 162 -25.93 25.65 34.08
C LEU A 162 -26.62 25.39 32.74
N VAL A 163 -27.94 25.29 32.75
CA VAL A 163 -28.80 25.05 31.58
C VAL A 163 -29.65 26.28 31.32
#